data_AF-A0A521VDR3-F1
#
_entry.id   AF-A0A521VDR3-F1
#
_cell.length_a   1.000
_cell.length_b   1.000
_cell.length_c   1.000
_cell.angle_alpha   90.00
_cell.angle_beta   90.00
_cell.angle_gamma   90.00
#
_symmetry.space_group_name_H-M   'P 1'
#
loop_
_entity.id
_entity.type
_entity.pdbx_description
1 polymer ?
#
loop_
_entity_poly.entity_id
_entity_poly.type
_entity_poly.pdbx_seq_one_letter_code
_entity_poly.pdbx_strand_id
1 'polypeptide(L)'
;MEQLKELVNVVTKNKAKRIDIVGQEDAGDSLILKLYDALAAGNFASDDEAIAHFYPGHDKPAPNYNRLKRKLRQRLLNTLFFIDVNQTGFNETQKAYYSSYKEVTAIKILKGRGATKVALPLAEKLLSQALKFEFTDIAVNV
;
A
#
# COMPACT_ATOMS: atom_id res chain seq x y z
N MET A 1 12.12 8.64 -10.27
CA MET A 1 11.03 9.40 -9.64
C MET A 1 9.63 8.91 -10.03
N GLU A 2 9.34 8.75 -11.32
CA GLU A 2 7.98 8.52 -11.87
C GLU A 2 7.16 7.41 -11.18
N GLN A 3 7.67 6.19 -11.10
CA GLN A 3 6.99 5.06 -10.43
C GLN A 3 6.57 5.37 -8.99
N LEU A 4 7.36 6.16 -8.27
CA LEU A 4 7.06 6.50 -6.88
C LEU A 4 5.93 7.52 -6.79
N LYS A 5 5.90 8.50 -7.70
CA LYS A 5 4.82 9.48 -7.82
C LYS A 5 3.49 8.78 -8.12
N GLU A 6 3.50 7.81 -9.04
CA GLU A 6 2.32 7.02 -9.37
C GLU A 6 1.77 6.29 -8.12
N LEU A 7 2.67 5.63 -7.37
CA LEU A 7 2.28 4.91 -6.15
C LEU A 7 1.73 5.86 -5.07
N VAL A 8 2.35 7.04 -4.89
CA VAL A 8 1.83 8.09 -4.00
C VAL A 8 0.42 8.50 -4.42
N ASN A 9 0.21 8.79 -5.71
CA ASN A 9 -1.10 9.19 -6.23
C ASN A 9 -2.20 8.15 -5.97
N VAL A 10 -1.91 6.86 -6.15
CA VAL A 10 -2.85 5.77 -5.86
C VAL A 10 -3.21 5.74 -4.37
N VAL A 11 -2.21 5.85 -3.48
CA VAL A 11 -2.42 5.82 -2.03
C VAL A 11 -3.17 7.07 -1.53
N THR A 12 -2.83 8.26 -2.05
CA THR A 12 -3.45 9.53 -1.68
C THR A 12 -4.92 9.61 -2.12
N LYS A 13 -5.24 9.19 -3.35
CA LYS A 13 -6.63 9.18 -3.88
C LYS A 13 -7.54 8.28 -3.07
N ASN A 14 -7.01 7.17 -2.56
CA ASN A 14 -7.75 6.21 -1.75
C ASN A 14 -7.76 6.59 -0.26
N LYS A 15 -7.30 7.79 0.10
CA LYS A 15 -7.26 8.35 1.47
C LYS A 15 -6.89 7.29 2.50
N ALA A 16 -5.84 6.53 2.21
CA ALA A 16 -5.15 5.77 3.24
C ALA A 16 -4.39 6.77 4.13
N LYS A 17 -5.18 7.58 4.86
CA LYS A 17 -4.76 8.71 5.70
C LYS A 17 -3.90 8.26 6.86
N ARG A 18 -3.83 6.95 7.08
CA ARG A 18 -2.87 6.28 7.92
C ARG A 18 -2.11 5.34 6.99
N ILE A 19 -1.03 5.82 6.38
CA ILE A 19 0.08 4.91 6.08
C ILE A 19 0.35 4.31 7.45
N ASP A 20 -0.04 3.07 7.67
CA ASP A 20 0.06 2.47 9.01
C ASP A 20 1.51 2.56 9.47
N ILE A 21 1.75 3.50 10.40
CA ILE A 21 2.92 3.55 11.25
C ILE A 21 2.65 2.54 12.36
N VAL A 22 2.47 1.27 12.00
CA VAL A 22 2.46 0.19 12.99
C VAL A 22 3.90 -0.30 13.08
N GLY A 23 4.62 0.27 14.04
CA GLY A 23 5.96 -0.17 14.44
C GLY A 23 7.01 0.93 14.43
N GLN A 24 7.14 1.60 15.59
CA GLN A 24 8.24 2.47 16.03
C GLN A 24 8.37 3.85 15.38
N GLU A 25 8.09 4.88 16.19
CA GLU A 25 8.40 6.28 15.94
C GLU A 25 9.92 6.51 15.94
N ASP A 26 10.58 6.15 14.84
CA ASP A 26 11.96 6.56 14.58
C ASP A 26 11.99 7.96 13.96
N ALA A 27 13.05 8.76 14.19
CA ALA A 27 13.26 10.04 13.50
C ALA A 27 13.25 9.91 11.95
N GLY A 28 13.49 8.72 11.42
CA GLY A 28 13.36 8.38 10.00
C GLY A 28 11.93 8.46 9.46
N ASP A 29 10.92 8.38 10.32
CA ASP A 29 9.51 8.43 9.94
C ASP A 29 9.07 9.83 9.54
N SER A 30 9.67 10.85 10.18
CA SER A 30 9.44 12.26 9.82
C SER A 30 9.92 12.58 8.40
N LEU A 31 11.09 12.07 7.99
CA LEU A 31 11.62 12.30 6.63
C LEU A 31 10.80 11.55 5.57
N ILE A 32 10.35 10.34 5.88
CA ILE A 32 9.50 9.56 4.97
C ILE A 32 8.16 10.28 4.74
N LEU A 33 7.55 10.79 5.81
CA LEU A 33 6.31 11.55 5.75
C LEU A 33 6.48 12.84 4.94
N LYS A 34 7.55 13.60 5.19
CA LYS A 34 7.87 14.80 4.39
C LYS A 34 8.06 14.50 2.91
N LEU A 35 8.73 13.40 2.57
CA LEU A 35 8.88 12.98 1.18
C LEU A 35 7.53 12.58 0.56
N TYR A 36 6.68 11.88 1.31
CA TYR A 36 5.32 11.57 0.88
C TYR A 36 4.50 12.83 0.62
N ASP A 37 4.45 13.76 1.57
CA ASP A 37 3.65 14.99 1.47
C ASP A 37 4.12 15.85 0.29
N ALA A 38 5.44 15.97 0.11
CA ALA A 38 5.99 16.72 -1.01
C ALA A 38 5.65 16.08 -2.36
N LEU A 39 5.74 14.75 -2.49
CA LEU A 39 5.36 14.06 -3.72
C LEU A 39 3.84 14.11 -3.97
N ALA A 40 3.02 14.04 -2.92
CA ALA A 40 1.56 14.15 -3.01
C ALA A 40 1.13 15.57 -3.42
N ALA A 41 1.89 16.59 -3.04
CA ALA A 41 1.72 17.97 -3.51
C ALA A 41 2.22 18.19 -4.96
N GLY A 42 2.83 17.17 -5.59
CA GLY A 42 3.38 17.27 -6.94
C GLY A 42 4.78 17.88 -7.01
N ASN A 43 5.48 18.03 -5.88
CA ASN A 43 6.82 18.60 -5.84
C ASN A 43 7.87 17.61 -6.38
N PHE A 44 9.01 18.17 -6.81
CA PHE A 44 10.20 17.51 -7.37
C PHE A 44 9.96 16.83 -8.72
N ALA A 45 10.55 17.35 -9.80
CA ALA A 45 10.54 16.73 -11.12
C ALA A 45 11.50 15.52 -11.18
N SER A 46 12.67 15.65 -10.55
CA SER A 46 13.75 14.66 -10.60
C SER A 46 14.20 14.19 -9.21
N ASP A 47 14.93 13.08 -9.17
CA ASP A 47 15.57 12.62 -7.93
C ASP A 47 16.61 13.64 -7.44
N ASP A 48 17.31 14.36 -8.34
CA ASP A 48 18.34 15.36 -7.99
C ASP A 48 17.78 16.56 -7.22
N GLU A 49 16.61 17.07 -7.62
CA GLU A 49 15.91 18.15 -6.90
C GLU A 49 15.53 17.72 -5.49
N ALA A 50 15.05 16.48 -5.35
CA ALA A 50 14.71 15.93 -4.04
C ALA A 50 15.95 15.69 -3.18
N ILE A 51 17.06 15.25 -3.77
CA ILE A 51 18.34 15.09 -3.07
C ILE A 51 18.83 16.43 -2.52
N ALA A 52 18.80 17.49 -3.34
CA ALA A 52 19.21 18.83 -2.94
C ALA A 52 18.35 19.39 -1.79
N HIS A 53 17.05 19.08 -1.77
CA HIS A 53 16.13 19.52 -0.72
C HIS A 53 16.29 18.76 0.60
N PHE A 54 16.39 17.43 0.55
CA PHE A 54 16.40 16.59 1.76
C PHE A 54 17.78 16.43 2.41
N TYR A 55 18.85 16.53 1.61
CA TYR A 55 20.22 16.30 2.08
C TYR A 55 21.19 17.39 1.61
N PRO A 56 20.93 18.69 1.89
CA PRO A 56 21.85 19.76 1.51
C PRO A 56 23.18 19.62 2.27
N GLY A 57 24.30 19.70 1.54
CA GLY A 57 25.65 19.70 2.14
C GLY A 57 26.09 18.39 2.81
N HIS A 58 25.40 17.28 2.59
CA HIS A 58 25.84 15.97 3.10
C HIS A 58 26.95 15.34 2.24
N ASP A 59 27.87 14.62 2.87
CA ASP A 59 28.96 13.89 2.18
C ASP A 59 28.48 12.81 1.20
N LYS A 60 27.32 12.19 1.49
CA LYS A 60 26.73 11.10 0.68
C LYS A 60 25.21 11.30 0.51
N PRO A 61 24.78 12.30 -0.25
CA PRO A 61 23.37 12.69 -0.31
C PRO A 61 22.54 11.70 -1.16
N ALA A 62 23.10 11.20 -2.27
CA ALA A 62 22.40 10.25 -3.14
C ALA A 62 22.13 8.86 -2.52
N PRO A 63 23.09 8.19 -1.83
CA PRO A 63 22.81 6.92 -1.15
C PRO A 63 21.76 7.05 -0.04
N ASN A 64 21.80 8.14 0.73
CA ASN A 64 20.85 8.42 1.80
C ASN A 64 19.44 8.62 1.25
N TYR A 65 19.32 9.42 0.19
CA TYR A 65 18.05 9.61 -0.51
C TYR A 65 17.50 8.30 -1.10
N ASN A 66 18.34 7.46 -1.72
CA ASN A 66 17.91 6.18 -2.25
C ASN A 66 17.36 5.24 -1.16
N ARG A 67 17.95 5.27 0.04
CA ARG A 67 17.41 4.54 1.20
C ARG A 67 16.05 5.10 1.64
N LEU A 68 15.92 6.42 1.72
CA LEU A 68 14.66 7.09 2.05
C LEU A 68 13.55 6.72 1.06
N LYS A 69 13.86 6.81 -0.22
CA LYS A 69 12.98 6.46 -1.35
C LYS A 69 12.53 5.00 -1.28
N ARG A 70 13.44 4.07 -1.01
CA ARG A 70 13.13 2.64 -0.85
C ARG A 70 12.19 2.39 0.34
N LYS A 71 12.44 3.05 1.48
CA LYS A 71 11.57 2.94 2.66
C LYS A 71 10.17 3.46 2.36
N LEU A 72 10.04 4.63 1.72
CA LEU A 72 8.74 5.18 1.33
C LEU A 72 8.00 4.23 0.39
N ARG A 73 8.66 3.71 -0.65
CA ARG A 73 8.07 2.72 -1.57
C ARG A 73 7.52 1.50 -0.83
N GLN A 74 8.30 0.93 0.09
CA GLN A 74 7.85 -0.23 0.87
C GLN A 74 6.62 0.09 1.72
N ARG A 75 6.60 1.25 2.39
CA ARG A 75 5.45 1.66 3.20
C ARG A 75 4.21 1.86 2.35
N LEU A 76 4.32 2.56 1.22
CA LEU A 76 3.19 2.77 0.31
C LEU A 76 2.59 1.45 -0.19
N LEU A 77 3.45 0.46 -0.53
CA LEU A 77 2.97 -0.87 -0.92
C LEU A 77 2.23 -1.57 0.23
N ASN A 78 2.76 -1.51 1.45
CA ASN A 78 2.09 -2.07 2.61
C ASN A 78 0.74 -1.38 2.87
N THR A 79 0.67 -0.06 2.65
CA THR A 79 -0.56 0.73 2.79
C THR A 79 -1.70 0.27 1.86
N LEU A 80 -1.39 -0.32 0.70
CA LEU A 80 -2.41 -0.81 -0.23
C LEU A 80 -3.31 -1.88 0.42
N PHE A 81 -2.80 -2.67 1.35
CA PHE A 81 -3.58 -3.66 2.09
C PHE A 81 -4.58 -3.02 3.07
N PHE A 82 -4.42 -1.74 3.40
CA PHE A 82 -5.25 -0.99 4.35
C PHE A 82 -6.24 -0.03 3.67
N ILE A 83 -6.39 -0.09 2.33
CA ILE A 83 -7.36 0.75 1.61
C ILE A 83 -8.78 0.57 2.17
N ASP A 84 -9.40 1.66 2.61
CA ASP A 84 -10.77 1.62 3.11
C ASP A 84 -11.77 1.70 1.95
N VAL A 85 -12.25 0.52 1.53
CA VAL A 85 -13.22 0.39 0.43
C VAL A 85 -14.58 0.98 0.77
N ASN A 86 -14.88 1.26 2.04
CA ASN A 86 -16.20 1.79 2.43
C ASN A 86 -16.33 3.29 2.14
N GLN A 87 -15.25 3.96 1.76
CA GLN A 87 -15.27 5.39 1.45
C GLN A 87 -16.01 5.72 0.16
N THR A 88 -16.40 7.00 0.06
CA THR A 88 -17.05 7.59 -1.12
C THR A 88 -16.20 7.37 -2.37
N GLY A 89 -16.79 6.83 -3.44
CA GLY A 89 -16.13 6.67 -4.74
C GLY A 89 -16.09 5.24 -5.29
N PHE A 90 -16.34 4.23 -4.44
CA PHE A 90 -16.48 2.85 -4.89
C PHE A 90 -17.94 2.44 -5.01
N ASN A 91 -18.30 1.82 -6.14
CA ASN A 91 -19.56 1.10 -6.28
C ASN A 91 -19.51 -0.27 -5.57
N GLU A 92 -20.66 -0.92 -5.39
CA GLU A 92 -20.74 -2.19 -4.65
C GLU A 92 -19.82 -3.28 -5.22
N THR A 93 -19.75 -3.40 -6.55
CA THR A 93 -18.87 -4.36 -7.22
C THR A 93 -17.40 -4.07 -6.92
N GLN A 94 -16.96 -2.81 -6.99
CA GLN A 94 -15.58 -2.42 -6.67
C GLN A 94 -15.25 -2.66 -5.20
N LYS A 95 -16.19 -2.38 -4.29
CA LYS A 95 -16.03 -2.70 -2.86
C LYS A 95 -15.84 -4.19 -2.66
N ALA A 96 -16.68 -5.01 -3.29
CA ALA A 96 -16.57 -6.46 -3.24
C ALA A 96 -15.23 -6.95 -3.82
N TYR A 97 -14.80 -6.41 -4.96
CA TYR A 97 -13.55 -6.78 -5.62
C TYR A 97 -12.33 -6.54 -4.74
N TYR A 98 -12.12 -5.31 -4.27
CA TYR A 98 -10.95 -4.97 -3.46
C TYR A 98 -10.96 -5.63 -2.07
N SER A 99 -12.13 -5.81 -1.46
CA SER A 99 -12.23 -6.54 -0.18
C SER A 99 -11.91 -8.03 -0.36
N SER A 100 -12.41 -8.66 -1.43
CA SER A 100 -12.11 -10.05 -1.77
C SER A 100 -10.61 -10.31 -1.97
N TYR A 101 -9.88 -9.42 -2.64
CA TYR A 101 -8.41 -9.55 -2.80
C TYR A 101 -7.64 -9.51 -1.47
N LYS A 102 -8.10 -8.73 -0.49
CA LYS A 102 -7.52 -8.74 0.86
C LYS A 102 -7.78 -10.07 1.56
N GLU A 103 -9.00 -10.60 1.44
CA GLU A 103 -9.36 -11.90 2.01
C GLU A 103 -8.56 -13.05 1.37
N VAL A 104 -8.38 -13.06 0.03
CA VAL A 104 -7.50 -14.03 -0.67
C VAL A 104 -6.10 -14.03 -0.04
N THR A 105 -5.54 -12.84 0.16
CA THR A 105 -4.20 -12.69 0.73
C THR A 105 -4.14 -13.25 2.14
N ALA A 106 -5.12 -12.94 2.99
CA ALA A 106 -5.20 -13.46 4.36
C ALA A 106 -5.33 -14.99 4.38
N ILE A 107 -6.19 -15.56 3.54
CA ILE A 107 -6.40 -17.01 3.40
C ILE A 107 -5.11 -17.71 2.99
N LYS A 108 -4.39 -17.18 1.98
CA LYS A 108 -3.10 -17.72 1.52
C LYS A 108 -2.05 -17.71 2.64
N ILE A 109 -1.97 -16.62 3.41
CA ILE A 109 -1.05 -16.53 4.57
C ILE A 109 -1.42 -17.55 5.65
N LEU A 110 -2.70 -17.68 6.00
CA LEU A 110 -3.17 -18.62 7.01
C LEU A 110 -2.90 -20.08 6.61
N LYS A 111 -3.22 -20.45 5.35
CA LYS A 111 -2.92 -21.78 4.79
C LYS A 111 -1.42 -22.07 4.83
N GLY A 112 -0.58 -21.12 4.37
CA GLY A 112 0.88 -21.27 4.40
C GLY A 112 1.48 -21.40 5.80
N ARG A 113 0.77 -20.92 6.84
CA ARG A 113 1.15 -21.08 8.25
C ARG A 113 0.50 -22.28 8.95
N GLY A 114 -0.22 -23.13 8.22
CA GLY A 114 -0.89 -24.31 8.78
C GLY A 114 -2.17 -24.00 9.57
N ALA A 115 -2.67 -22.76 9.55
CA ALA A 115 -3.89 -22.34 10.23
C ALA A 115 -5.16 -22.68 9.42
N THR A 116 -5.22 -23.89 8.86
CA THR A 116 -6.28 -24.31 7.92
C THR A 116 -7.68 -24.22 8.53
N LYS A 117 -7.84 -24.54 9.82
CA LYS A 117 -9.14 -24.45 10.51
C LYS A 117 -9.71 -23.02 10.54
N VAL A 118 -8.83 -22.01 10.54
CA VAL A 118 -9.23 -20.59 10.47
C VAL A 118 -9.44 -20.16 9.01
N ALA A 119 -8.60 -20.64 8.09
CA ALA A 119 -8.66 -20.28 6.68
C ALA A 119 -9.91 -20.82 5.97
N LEU A 120 -10.35 -22.04 6.30
CA LEU A 120 -11.44 -22.73 5.60
C LEU A 120 -12.78 -21.96 5.60
N PRO A 121 -13.33 -21.54 6.75
CA PRO A 121 -14.59 -20.79 6.75
C PRO A 121 -14.47 -19.42 6.06
N LEU A 122 -13.28 -18.80 6.08
CA LEU A 122 -13.03 -17.56 5.34
C LEU A 122 -13.06 -17.81 3.82
N ALA A 123 -12.44 -18.91 3.38
CA ALA A 123 -12.41 -19.33 1.99
C ALA A 123 -13.81 -19.65 1.43
N GLU A 124 -14.65 -20.36 2.19
CA GLU A 124 -16.03 -20.69 1.78
C GLU A 124 -16.89 -19.43 1.60
N LYS A 125 -16.78 -18.48 2.53
CA LYS A 125 -17.47 -17.19 2.44
C LYS A 125 -16.99 -16.38 1.23
N LEU A 126 -15.67 -16.31 1.03
CA LEU A 126 -15.07 -15.59 -0.09
C LEU A 126 -15.48 -16.20 -1.44
N LEU A 127 -15.49 -17.54 -1.55
CA LEU A 127 -15.94 -18.22 -2.76
C LEU A 127 -17.40 -17.87 -3.09
N SER A 128 -18.28 -17.85 -2.08
CA SER A 128 -19.69 -17.46 -2.26
C SER A 128 -19.83 -16.03 -2.78
N GLN A 129 -19.02 -15.10 -2.26
CA GLN A 129 -18.96 -13.72 -2.75
C GLN A 129 -18.39 -13.63 -4.17
N ALA A 130 -17.32 -14.37 -4.47
CA ALA A 130 -16.71 -14.40 -5.79
C ALA A 130 -17.68 -14.90 -6.86
N LEU A 131 -18.46 -15.95 -6.55
CA LEU A 131 -19.50 -16.45 -7.46
C LEU A 131 -20.64 -15.44 -7.64
N LYS A 132 -21.08 -14.76 -6.56
CA LYS A 132 -22.13 -13.73 -6.64
C LYS A 132 -21.76 -12.57 -7.58
N PHE A 133 -20.50 -12.16 -7.58
CA PHE A 133 -20.01 -11.04 -8.40
C PHE A 133 -19.25 -11.48 -9.65
N GLU A 134 -19.25 -12.79 -9.95
CA GLU A 134 -18.57 -13.39 -11.11
C GLU A 134 -17.06 -13.10 -11.18
N PHE A 135 -16.40 -12.95 -10.02
CA PHE A 135 -14.94 -12.79 -9.92
C PHE A 135 -14.24 -14.14 -10.12
N THR A 136 -14.19 -14.59 -11.37
CA THR A 136 -13.63 -15.91 -11.75
C THR A 136 -12.17 -16.09 -11.35
N ASP A 137 -11.38 -15.03 -11.47
CA ASP A 137 -9.98 -14.95 -11.03
C ASP A 137 -9.84 -15.20 -9.52
N ILE A 138 -10.73 -14.62 -8.71
CA ILE A 138 -10.77 -14.82 -7.26
C ILE A 138 -11.21 -16.24 -6.94
N ALA A 139 -12.29 -16.73 -7.57
CA ALA A 139 -12.83 -18.07 -7.31
C ALA A 139 -11.78 -19.18 -7.53
N VAL A 140 -10.91 -19.04 -8.53
CA VAL A 140 -9.82 -20.00 -8.81
C VAL A 140 -8.68 -19.91 -7.79
N ASN A 141 -8.54 -18.77 -7.10
CA ASN A 141 -7.39 -18.47 -6.23
C ASN A 141 -7.64 -18.63 -4.72
N VAL A 142 -8.85 -19.05 -4.31
CA VAL A 142 -9.26 -19.28 -2.91
C VAL A 142 -8.61 -20.55 -2.32
#